data_AF-A0A257RQH9-F1
#
_entry.id   AF-A0A257RQH9-F1
#
_cell.length_a   1.000
_cell.length_b   1.000
_cell.length_c   1.000
_cell.angle_alpha   90.00
_cell.angle_beta   90.00
_cell.angle_gamma   90.00
#
_symmetry.space_group_name_H-M   'P 1'
#
loop_
_entity.id
_entity.type
_entity.pdbx_description
1 polymer ?
#
loop_
_entity_poly.entity_id
_entity_poly.type
_entity_poly.pdbx_seq_one_letter_code
_entity_poly.pdbx_strand_id
1 'polypeptide(L)'
;MTLKELQTFIDEQDALFRSVKTASQTERERVLARTVKISEEFGELCDEVLASLGDQRAGKMDGRSAESLADEFADVVITTFLLAKSMDVDVPEALARKIEQIKAKHNKQLQS
;
A
#
# COMPACT_ATOMS: atom_id res chain seq x y z
N MET A 1 -9.14 -6.52 -11.32
CA MET A 1 -9.81 -6.83 -10.04
C MET A 1 -10.68 -5.66 -9.61
N THR A 2 -11.67 -5.90 -8.76
CA THR A 2 -12.47 -4.87 -8.07
C THR A 2 -11.90 -4.59 -6.68
N LEU A 3 -12.29 -3.47 -6.06
CA LEU A 3 -11.90 -3.16 -4.69
C LEU A 3 -12.42 -4.20 -3.68
N LYS A 4 -13.58 -4.79 -3.96
CA LYS A 4 -14.14 -5.88 -3.13
C LYS A 4 -13.29 -7.14 -3.23
N GLU A 5 -12.84 -7.50 -4.44
CA GLU A 5 -11.93 -8.64 -4.65
C GLU A 5 -10.60 -8.42 -3.92
N LEU A 6 -10.05 -7.20 -3.97
CA LEU A 6 -8.87 -6.84 -3.19
C LEU A 6 -9.13 -7.01 -1.69
N GLN A 7 -10.26 -6.52 -1.16
CA GLN A 7 -10.59 -6.66 0.26
C GLN A 7 -10.68 -8.12 0.69
N THR A 8 -11.29 -8.98 -0.15
CA THR A 8 -11.33 -10.44 0.09
C THR A 8 -9.93 -11.03 0.12
N PHE A 9 -9.07 -10.69 -0.85
CA PHE A 9 -7.67 -11.13 -0.84
C PHE A 9 -6.94 -10.69 0.45
N ILE A 10 -7.15 -9.46 0.90
CA ILE A 10 -6.53 -8.92 2.13
C ILE A 10 -7.00 -9.68 3.37
N ASP A 11 -8.28 -10.05 3.43
CA ASP A 11 -8.84 -10.86 4.52
C ASP A 11 -8.22 -12.26 4.54
N GLU A 12 -8.06 -12.90 3.38
CA GLU A 12 -7.41 -14.20 3.23
C GLU A 12 -5.94 -14.15 3.65
N GLN A 13 -5.20 -13.11 3.24
CA GLN A 13 -3.80 -12.93 3.61
C GLN A 13 -3.63 -12.67 5.12
N ASP A 14 -4.49 -11.83 5.72
CA ASP A 14 -4.45 -11.61 7.18
C ASP A 14 -4.72 -12.91 7.94
N ALA A 15 -5.70 -13.70 7.51
CA ALA A 15 -5.99 -15.01 8.09
C ALA A 15 -4.81 -15.97 7.95
N LEU A 16 -4.17 -16.04 6.78
CA LEU A 16 -2.98 -16.86 6.54
C LEU A 16 -1.81 -16.44 7.43
N PHE A 17 -1.51 -15.15 7.53
CA PHE A 17 -0.43 -14.66 8.40
C PHE A 17 -0.69 -14.97 9.88
N ARG A 18 -1.97 -14.94 10.30
CA ARG A 18 -2.39 -15.33 11.64
C ARG A 18 -2.29 -16.85 11.87
N SER A 19 -2.48 -17.68 10.83
CA SER A 19 -2.38 -19.14 10.95
C SER A 19 -0.94 -19.67 10.88
N VAL A 20 -0.06 -19.02 10.12
CA VAL A 20 1.32 -19.48 9.89
C VAL A 20 2.28 -18.99 10.99
N LYS A 21 2.02 -17.82 11.59
CA LYS A 21 2.88 -17.33 12.68
C LYS A 21 2.57 -18.05 13.99
N THR A 22 3.55 -18.83 14.42
CA THR A 22 3.73 -19.43 15.75
C THR A 22 3.46 -18.41 16.86
N ALA A 23 2.24 -18.38 17.37
CA ALA A 23 1.80 -18.05 18.75
C ALA A 23 2.41 -16.88 19.55
N SER A 24 3.30 -16.03 19.03
CA SER A 24 4.13 -15.13 19.85
C SER A 24 3.96 -13.64 19.56
N GLN A 25 3.36 -13.23 18.44
CA GLN A 25 3.14 -11.82 18.16
C GLN A 25 1.82 -11.34 18.79
N THR A 26 1.89 -10.26 19.54
CA THR A 26 0.74 -9.47 20.01
C THR A 26 0.11 -8.68 18.84
N GLU A 27 -1.12 -8.19 19.01
CA GLU A 27 -1.74 -7.29 18.01
C GLU A 27 -0.89 -6.02 17.79
N ARG A 28 -0.29 -5.50 18.87
CA ARG A 28 0.61 -4.33 18.78
C ARG A 28 1.80 -4.61 17.87
N GLU A 29 2.46 -5.75 18.04
CA GLU A 29 3.60 -6.14 17.20
C GLU A 29 3.20 -6.38 15.76
N ARG A 30 1.99 -6.91 15.50
CA ARG A 30 1.45 -7.04 14.14
C ARG A 30 1.28 -5.68 13.47
N VAL A 31 0.63 -4.73 14.14
CA VAL A 31 0.44 -3.37 13.62
C VAL A 31 1.80 -2.74 13.30
N LEU A 32 2.76 -2.81 14.24
CA LEU A 32 4.09 -2.24 14.04
C LEU A 32 4.86 -2.94 12.89
N ALA A 33 4.78 -4.26 12.80
CA ALA A 33 5.41 -5.01 11.70
C ALA A 33 4.83 -4.61 10.34
N ARG A 34 3.50 -4.42 10.25
CA ARG A 34 2.86 -3.95 9.01
C ARG A 34 3.20 -2.50 8.69
N THR A 35 3.35 -1.63 9.69
CA THR A 35 3.85 -0.25 9.49
C THR A 35 5.27 -0.26 8.90
N VAL A 36 6.16 -1.10 9.44
CA VAL A 36 7.52 -1.25 8.91
C VAL A 36 7.49 -1.79 7.49
N LYS A 37 6.64 -2.79 7.20
CA LYS A 37 6.52 -3.36 5.86
C LYS A 37 6.06 -2.33 4.82
N ILE A 38 5.11 -1.45 5.14
CA ILE A 38 4.75 -0.35 4.23
C ILE A 38 5.94 0.57 3.95
N SER A 39 6.78 0.83 4.95
CA SER A 39 7.96 1.68 4.77
C SER A 39 8.98 1.04 3.84
N GLU A 40 9.08 -0.29 3.85
CA GLU A 40 9.91 -1.09 2.94
C GLU A 40 9.40 -0.95 1.49
N GLU A 41 8.13 -1.30 1.21
CA GLU A 41 7.60 -1.24 -0.17
C GLU A 41 7.59 0.19 -0.72
N PHE A 42 7.36 1.18 0.15
CA PHE A 42 7.44 2.57 -0.28
C PHE A 42 8.87 2.97 -0.66
N GLY A 43 9.87 2.42 0.02
CA GLY A 43 11.28 2.58 -0.34
C GLY A 43 11.60 1.90 -1.68
N GLU A 44 11.10 0.69 -1.91
CA GLU A 44 11.26 -0.04 -3.18
C GLU A 44 10.60 0.70 -4.34
N LEU A 45 9.38 1.22 -4.13
CA LEU A 45 8.72 2.11 -5.08
C LEU A 45 9.56 3.38 -5.36
N CYS A 46 10.16 4.00 -4.35
CA CYS A 46 11.04 5.15 -4.57
C CYS A 46 12.25 4.78 -5.45
N ASP A 47 12.86 3.62 -5.22
CA ASP A 47 13.96 3.11 -6.03
C ASP A 47 13.54 2.89 -7.49
N GLU A 48 12.36 2.30 -7.74
CA GLU A 48 11.83 2.12 -9.10
C GLU A 48 11.41 3.43 -9.78
N VAL A 49 10.87 4.40 -9.02
CA VAL A 49 10.58 5.74 -9.55
C VAL A 49 11.88 6.40 -10.02
N LEU A 50 12.94 6.38 -9.20
CA LEU A 50 14.24 6.91 -9.59
C LEU A 50 14.82 6.18 -10.82
N ALA A 51 14.62 4.87 -10.91
CA ALA A 51 14.99 4.07 -12.08
C ALA A 51 14.28 4.57 -13.34
N SER A 52 12.95 4.76 -13.25
CA SER A 52 12.11 5.19 -14.37
C SER A 52 12.46 6.58 -14.89
N LEU A 53 13.02 7.44 -14.03
CA LEU A 53 13.46 8.80 -14.39
C LEU A 53 14.91 8.85 -14.88
N GLY A 54 15.64 7.73 -14.86
CA GLY A 54 17.05 7.68 -15.27
C GLY A 54 18.03 8.18 -14.22
N ASP A 55 17.59 8.44 -12.98
CA ASP A 55 18.41 8.99 -11.88
C ASP A 55 19.07 7.90 -11.02
N GLN A 56 19.27 6.70 -11.58
CA GLN A 56 19.92 5.59 -10.87
C GLN A 56 21.44 5.58 -11.00
N ARG A 57 22.10 5.07 -9.93
CA ARG A 57 23.54 4.80 -9.96
C ARG A 57 23.85 3.81 -11.09
N ALA A 58 24.80 4.18 -11.96
CA ALA A 58 25.20 3.44 -13.16
C ALA A 58 25.52 1.94 -12.96
N GLY A 59 25.80 1.51 -11.74
CA GLY A 59 26.07 0.09 -11.40
C GLY A 59 24.83 -0.81 -11.25
N LYS A 60 23.60 -0.29 -11.33
CA LYS A 60 22.33 -1.06 -11.18
C LYS A 60 21.51 -1.17 -12.47
N MET A 61 22.11 -0.93 -13.64
CA MET A 61 21.42 -0.87 -14.93
C MET A 61 20.88 -2.21 -15.47
N ASP A 62 21.25 -3.35 -14.89
CA ASP A 62 20.94 -4.65 -15.46
C ASP A 62 19.66 -5.25 -14.86
N GLY A 63 18.60 -5.37 -15.66
CA GLY A 63 17.46 -6.27 -15.41
C GLY A 63 16.13 -5.67 -14.94
N ARG A 64 15.95 -4.34 -14.88
CA ARG A 64 14.66 -3.75 -14.46
C ARG A 64 13.73 -3.46 -15.65
N SER A 65 12.52 -4.01 -15.60
CA SER A 65 11.45 -3.78 -16.58
C SER A 65 10.42 -2.78 -16.04
N ALA A 66 9.61 -2.20 -16.93
CA ALA A 66 8.48 -1.35 -16.53
C ALA A 66 7.43 -2.10 -15.67
N GLU A 67 7.42 -3.43 -15.72
CA GLU A 67 6.59 -4.28 -14.87
C GLU A 67 7.00 -4.14 -13.39
N SER A 68 8.30 -3.96 -13.12
CA SER A 68 8.82 -3.72 -11.77
C SER A 68 8.17 -2.51 -11.10
N LEU A 69 8.03 -1.38 -11.81
CA LEU A 69 7.42 -0.17 -11.23
C LEU A 69 5.94 -0.38 -10.88
N ALA A 70 5.19 -1.04 -11.77
CA ALA A 70 3.77 -1.31 -11.54
C ALA A 70 3.55 -2.25 -10.35
N ASP A 71 4.43 -3.24 -10.19
CA ASP A 71 4.41 -4.18 -9.07
C ASP A 71 4.68 -3.45 -7.74
N GLU A 72 5.66 -2.54 -7.68
CA GLU A 72 5.92 -1.77 -6.46
C GLU A 72 4.75 -0.85 -6.05
N PHE A 73 4.04 -0.29 -7.04
CA PHE A 73 2.78 0.43 -6.75
C PHE A 73 1.73 -0.50 -6.14
N ALA A 74 1.62 -1.73 -6.65
CA ALA A 74 0.69 -2.71 -6.13
C ALA A 74 1.07 -3.15 -4.70
N ASP A 75 2.35 -3.36 -4.42
CA ASP A 75 2.83 -3.77 -3.09
C ASP A 75 2.57 -2.70 -2.03
N VAL A 76 2.76 -1.42 -2.35
CA VAL A 76 2.36 -0.31 -1.46
C VAL A 76 0.86 -0.34 -1.19
N VAL A 77 0.02 -0.58 -2.20
CA VAL A 77 -1.44 -0.68 -2.02
C VAL A 77 -1.81 -1.87 -1.13
N ILE A 78 -1.27 -3.06 -1.41
CA ILE A 78 -1.56 -4.29 -0.66
C ILE A 78 -1.14 -4.13 0.81
N THR A 79 0.09 -3.67 1.05
CA THR A 79 0.60 -3.51 2.42
C THR A 79 -0.14 -2.43 3.20
N THR A 80 -0.60 -1.36 2.52
CA THR A 80 -1.50 -0.34 3.11
C THR A 80 -2.83 -0.96 3.57
N PHE A 81 -3.48 -1.76 2.73
CA PHE A 81 -4.75 -2.42 3.08
C PHE A 81 -4.57 -3.46 4.20
N LEU A 82 -3.44 -4.18 4.21
CA LEU A 82 -3.09 -5.10 5.29
C LEU A 82 -2.93 -4.39 6.64
N LEU A 83 -2.28 -3.22 6.68
CA LEU A 83 -2.19 -2.42 7.90
C LEU A 83 -3.57 -1.92 8.33
N ALA A 84 -4.36 -1.40 7.40
CA ALA A 84 -5.73 -0.95 7.68
C ALA A 84 -6.58 -2.08 8.29
N LYS A 85 -6.47 -3.30 7.76
CA LYS A 85 -7.12 -4.50 8.33
C LYS A 85 -6.70 -4.76 9.78
N SER A 86 -5.42 -4.58 10.12
CA SER A 86 -4.92 -4.77 11.49
C SER A 86 -5.34 -3.66 12.46
N MET A 87 -5.77 -2.52 11.93
CA MET A 87 -6.25 -1.37 12.70
C MET A 87 -7.78 -1.22 12.64
N ASP A 88 -8.48 -2.19 12.06
CA ASP A 88 -9.94 -2.19 11.89
C ASP A 88 -10.46 -0.96 11.12
N VAL A 89 -9.75 -0.57 10.07
CA VAL A 89 -10.10 0.57 9.22
C VAL A 89 -10.77 0.10 7.92
N ASP A 90 -12.00 0.55 7.67
CA ASP A 90 -12.68 0.41 6.39
C ASP A 90 -12.09 1.40 5.37
N VAL A 91 -11.16 0.92 4.55
CA VAL A 91 -10.49 1.72 3.52
C VAL A 91 -11.46 2.19 2.42
N PRO A 92 -12.35 1.34 1.86
CA PRO A 92 -13.38 1.80 0.92
C PRO A 92 -14.21 2.98 1.43
N GLU A 93 -14.73 2.91 2.66
CA GLU A 93 -15.51 3.99 3.26
C GLU A 93 -14.65 5.24 3.50
N ALA A 94 -13.43 5.08 4.02
CA ALA A 94 -12.50 6.18 4.26
C ALA A 94 -12.12 6.91 2.95
N LEU A 95 -11.89 6.16 1.86
CA LEU A 95 -11.61 6.71 0.54
C LEU A 95 -12.82 7.48 0.01
N ALA A 96 -14.03 6.92 0.07
CA ALA A 96 -15.25 7.57 -0.39
C ALA A 96 -15.44 8.94 0.30
N ARG A 97 -15.38 8.95 1.64
CA ARG A 97 -15.45 10.19 2.44
C ARG A 97 -14.36 11.19 2.09
N LYS A 98 -13.11 10.74 1.90
CA LYS A 98 -11.99 11.64 1.60
C LYS A 98 -12.12 12.26 0.20
N ILE A 99 -12.56 11.48 -0.78
CA ILE A 99 -12.78 11.95 -2.15
C ILE A 99 -13.88 13.02 -2.19
N GLU A 100 -14.99 12.82 -1.47
CA GLU A 100 -16.06 13.82 -1.36
C GLU A 100 -15.56 15.15 -0.77
N GLN A 101 -14.76 15.09 0.29
CA GLN A 101 -14.15 16.29 0.90
C GLN A 101 -13.24 17.04 -0.08
N ILE A 102 -12.42 16.31 -0.85
CA ILE A 102 -11.51 16.91 -1.84
C ILE A 102 -12.31 17.60 -2.94
N LYS A 103 -13.34 16.93 -3.49
CA LYS A 103 -14.23 17.51 -4.51
C LYS A 103 -14.93 18.77 -4.00
N ALA A 104 -15.45 18.74 -2.78
CA ALA A 104 -16.09 19.91 -2.17
C ALA A 104 -15.11 21.09 -2.02
N LYS A 105 -13.84 20.82 -1.69
CA LYS A 105 -12.80 21.86 -1.57
C LYS A 105 -12.45 22.47 -2.91
N HIS A 106 -12.23 21.66 -3.95
CA HIS A 106 -11.90 22.16 -5.30
C HIS A 106 -13.04 22.99 -5.88
N ASN A 107 -14.29 22.58 -5.70
CA ASN A 107 -15.45 23.32 -6.19
C ASN A 107 -15.57 24.72 -5.54
N LYS A 108 -15.21 24.85 -4.26
CA LYS A 108 -15.17 26.16 -3.58
C LYS A 108 -14.08 27.07 -4.14
N GLN A 109 -12.92 26.52 -4.50
CA GLN A 109 -11.80 27.28 -5.08
C GLN A 109 -12.05 27.71 -6.53
N LEU A 110 -12.88 26.97 -7.27
CA LEU A 110 -13.29 27.34 -8.63
C LEU A 110 -14.43 28.37 -8.66
N GLN A 111 -15.11 28.59 -7.53
CA GLN A 111 -16.19 29.59 -7.38
C GLN A 111 -15.72 30.89 -6.71
N SER A 112 -14.45 30.96 -6.29
CA SER A 112 -13.78 32.15 -5.73
C SER A 112 -12.90 32.82 -6.78
#